data_AF-A0A5M9NUE1-F1
#
_entry.id   AF-A0A5M9NUE1-F1
#
_cell.length_a   1.000
_cell.length_b   1.000
_cell.length_c   1.000
_cell.angle_alpha   90.00
_cell.angle_beta   90.00
_cell.angle_gamma   90.00
#
_symmetry.space_group_name_H-M   'P 1'
#
loop_
_entity.id
_entity.type
_entity.pdbx_description
1 polymer ?
#
loop_
_entity_poly.entity_id
_entity_poly.type
_entity_poly.pdbx_seq_one_letter_code
_entity_poly.pdbx_strand_id
1 'polypeptide(L)'
;MNISNFTVSSDKNKQFLYGVKLIPSLAMDRFVDAILISAVENDRGYNEYEISFKRRCGIKTIVNNFKFNRKNFMAYIKFLTSFKSLDIKYRKFVVEEFGEIELVSLNRRMIKISSKNNCNKLFFVISRKELASYINILKSVYLTQINNSFIYYDNYIVDPLSKRERDEFYREILLTLIDGALDARNKGLFSYICNELKILK
;
A
#
# COMPACT_ATOMS: atom_id res chain seq x y z
N MET A 1 -10.91 -6.18 1.98
CA MET A 1 -9.65 -5.80 1.30
C MET A 1 -8.54 -6.09 2.28
N ASN A 2 -7.65 -7.05 2.02
CA ASN A 2 -6.58 -7.39 2.95
C ASN A 2 -5.46 -6.34 2.85
N ILE A 3 -5.29 -5.55 3.92
CA ILE A 3 -4.17 -4.64 4.09
C ILE A 3 -3.12 -5.39 4.90
N SER A 4 -2.14 -5.98 4.23
CA SER A 4 -0.94 -6.53 4.86
C SER A 4 0.09 -5.41 4.95
N ASN A 5 0.39 -4.95 6.16
CA ASN A 5 1.40 -3.91 6.39
C ASN A 5 2.82 -4.50 6.28
N PHE A 6 3.76 -3.63 5.87
CA PHE A 6 5.22 -3.78 5.79
C PHE A 6 5.80 -4.36 4.49
N THR A 7 6.46 -3.48 3.74
CA THR A 7 7.57 -3.82 2.84
C THR A 7 8.80 -3.07 3.33
N VAL A 8 9.82 -3.80 3.78
CA VAL A 8 11.13 -3.24 4.17
C VAL A 8 11.94 -2.98 2.89
N SER A 9 12.39 -1.75 2.69
CA SER A 9 13.30 -1.36 1.61
C SER A 9 14.75 -1.66 1.99
N SER A 10 15.56 -2.09 1.01
CA SER A 10 16.99 -2.40 1.16
C SER A 10 17.93 -1.19 0.95
N ASP A 11 17.40 0.03 0.75
CA ASP A 11 18.22 1.23 0.56
C ASP A 11 18.69 1.81 1.91
N LYS A 12 19.98 1.66 2.20
CA LYS A 12 20.63 2.09 3.46
C LYS A 12 20.56 3.60 3.76
N ASN A 13 20.25 4.44 2.76
CA ASN A 13 20.25 5.91 2.89
C ASN A 13 18.85 6.53 3.00
N LYS A 14 17.78 5.75 2.98
CA LYS A 14 16.41 6.27 3.06
C LYS A 14 15.71 5.73 4.27
N GLN A 15 15.34 6.62 5.20
CA GLN A 15 14.58 6.21 6.38
C GLN A 15 13.12 5.99 5.95
N PHE A 16 12.75 4.72 5.84
CA PHE A 16 11.40 4.31 5.49
C PHE A 16 10.47 4.58 6.68
N LEU A 17 9.47 5.45 6.50
CA LEU A 17 8.56 5.81 7.58
C LEU A 17 7.42 4.80 7.69
N TYR A 18 6.79 4.42 6.57
CA TYR A 18 5.79 3.35 6.50
C TYR A 18 5.39 3.05 5.05
N GLY A 19 4.71 1.92 4.83
CA GLY A 19 4.07 1.61 3.55
C GLY A 19 2.86 0.69 3.65
N VAL A 20 1.93 0.89 2.73
CA VAL A 20 0.64 0.21 2.62
C VAL A 20 0.59 -0.56 1.30
N LYS A 21 0.25 -1.85 1.37
CA LYS A 21 -0.01 -2.69 0.19
C LYS A 21 -1.52 -2.81 -0.03
N LEU A 22 -1.97 -2.43 -1.23
CA LEU A 22 -3.36 -2.58 -1.67
C LEU A 22 -3.44 -3.66 -2.73
N ILE A 23 -4.26 -4.68 -2.49
CA ILE A 23 -4.53 -5.77 -3.42
C ILE A 23 -5.97 -5.59 -3.93
N PRO A 24 -6.18 -5.17 -5.19
CA PRO A 24 -7.50 -5.11 -5.79
C PRO A 24 -8.22 -6.46 -5.70
N SER A 25 -9.52 -6.45 -5.45
CA SER A 25 -10.36 -7.65 -5.40
C SER A 25 -10.31 -8.47 -6.70
N LEU A 26 -10.16 -7.77 -7.83
CA LEU A 26 -10.03 -8.33 -9.18
C LEU A 26 -8.55 -8.50 -9.63
N ALA A 27 -7.60 -8.49 -8.70
CA ALA A 27 -6.21 -8.86 -8.99
C ALA A 27 -6.15 -10.28 -9.58
N MET A 28 -5.35 -10.48 -10.63
CA MET A 28 -5.21 -11.80 -11.26
C MET A 28 -4.30 -12.69 -10.43
N ASP A 29 -3.19 -12.14 -9.93
CA ASP A 29 -2.28 -12.80 -9.00
C ASP A 29 -2.27 -12.03 -7.67
N ARG A 30 -3.06 -12.47 -6.69
CA ARG A 30 -3.17 -11.77 -5.39
C ARG A 30 -1.87 -11.73 -4.58
N PHE A 31 -0.88 -12.56 -4.91
CA PHE A 31 0.42 -12.55 -4.23
C PHE A 31 1.29 -11.41 -4.75
N VAL A 32 1.21 -11.12 -6.05
CA VAL A 32 2.11 -10.18 -6.75
C VAL A 32 1.43 -8.87 -7.11
N ASP A 33 0.19 -8.92 -7.60
CA ASP A 33 -0.57 -7.79 -8.12
C ASP A 33 -0.98 -6.87 -6.96
N ALA A 34 -0.38 -5.68 -6.92
CA ALA A 34 -0.66 -4.72 -5.86
C ALA A 34 -0.35 -3.28 -6.29
N ILE A 35 -1.00 -2.35 -5.59
CA ILE A 35 -0.61 -0.95 -5.54
C ILE A 35 0.05 -0.71 -4.18
N LEU A 36 1.32 -0.34 -4.20
CA LEU A 36 2.11 -0.03 -3.01
C LEU A 36 2.13 1.48 -2.82
N ILE A 37 2.03 1.94 -1.58
CA ILE A 37 2.10 3.34 -1.19
C ILE A 37 3.11 3.42 -0.07
N SER A 38 4.11 4.29 -0.16
CA SER A 38 5.07 4.53 0.92
C SER A 38 5.36 6.00 1.09
N ALA A 39 5.71 6.37 2.32
CA ALA A 39 6.31 7.65 2.64
C ALA A 39 7.76 7.43 3.07
N VAL A 40 8.65 8.24 2.52
CA VAL A 40 10.09 8.10 2.68
C VAL A 40 10.67 9.45 3.06
N GLU A 41 11.53 9.45 4.06
CA GLU A 41 12.30 10.63 4.43
C GLU A 41 13.54 10.71 3.54
N ASN A 42 13.81 11.88 2.95
CA ASN A 42 15.04 12.10 2.19
C ASN A 42 16.14 12.70 3.07
N ASP A 43 17.37 12.72 2.57
CA ASP A 43 18.57 13.19 3.29
C ASP A 43 18.48 14.66 3.78
N ARG A 44 17.49 15.42 3.30
CA ARG A 44 17.23 16.81 3.68
C ARG A 44 16.05 16.95 4.66
N GLY A 45 15.49 15.84 5.17
CA GLY A 45 14.33 15.81 6.06
C GLY A 45 12.99 16.13 5.39
N TYR A 46 12.93 16.17 4.04
CA TYR A 46 11.67 16.35 3.32
C TYR A 46 11.01 14.99 3.04
N ASN A 47 9.70 14.95 3.24
CA ASN A 47 8.89 13.77 2.98
C ASN A 47 8.60 13.63 1.47
N GLU A 48 9.08 12.52 0.91
CA GLU A 48 8.72 12.03 -0.42
C GLU A 48 7.67 10.91 -0.29
N TYR A 49 6.73 10.88 -1.23
CA TYR A 49 5.75 9.81 -1.33
C TYR A 49 6.04 8.98 -2.57
N GLU A 50 5.95 7.67 -2.46
CA GLU A 50 6.10 6.75 -3.58
C GLU A 50 4.84 5.91 -3.74
N ILE A 51 4.40 5.76 -4.99
CA ILE A 51 3.32 4.86 -5.36
C ILE A 51 3.83 3.92 -6.45
N SER A 52 3.74 2.62 -6.19
CA SER A 52 4.19 1.59 -7.12
C SER A 52 3.03 0.73 -7.58
N PHE A 53 2.84 0.63 -8.89
CA PHE A 53 1.91 -0.31 -9.50
C PHE A 53 2.68 -1.56 -9.89
N LYS A 54 2.43 -2.67 -9.22
CA LYS A 54 3.14 -3.94 -9.41
C LYS A 54 2.18 -4.99 -9.93
N ARG A 55 2.51 -5.61 -11.07
CA ARG A 55 1.65 -6.65 -11.66
C ARG A 55 2.48 -7.78 -12.27
N ARG A 56 2.01 -9.02 -12.15
CA ARG A 56 2.56 -10.16 -12.88
C ARG A 56 2.11 -10.10 -14.34
N CYS A 57 3.06 -10.17 -15.27
CA CYS A 57 2.83 -10.23 -16.71
C CYS A 57 3.61 -11.40 -17.29
N GLY A 58 2.93 -12.54 -17.43
CA GLY A 58 3.57 -13.82 -17.72
C GLY A 58 4.48 -14.24 -16.56
N ILE A 59 5.74 -14.57 -16.84
CA ILE A 59 6.71 -14.99 -15.82
C ILE A 59 7.32 -13.77 -15.10
N LYS A 60 7.31 -12.60 -15.73
CA LYS A 60 7.95 -11.39 -15.21
C LYS A 60 7.00 -10.56 -14.36
N THR A 61 7.55 -9.92 -13.34
CA THR A 61 6.83 -8.90 -12.57
C THR A 61 7.23 -7.54 -13.07
N ILE A 62 6.24 -6.75 -13.51
CA ILE A 62 6.45 -5.39 -13.97
C ILE A 62 6.06 -4.43 -12.84
N VAL A 63 6.86 -3.38 -12.68
CA VAL A 63 6.65 -2.36 -11.65
C VAL A 63 6.73 -0.98 -12.30
N ASN A 64 5.72 -0.14 -12.07
CA ASN A 64 5.71 1.27 -12.43
C ASN A 64 5.73 2.11 -11.14
N ASN A 65 6.85 2.76 -10.87
CA ASN A 65 7.05 3.60 -9.68
C ASN A 65 6.83 5.08 -10.01
N PHE A 66 6.18 5.78 -9.11
CA PHE A 66 5.95 7.21 -9.19
C PHE A 66 6.37 7.86 -7.87
N LYS A 67 7.22 8.89 -7.95
CA LYS A 67 7.60 9.69 -6.79
C LYS A 67 6.87 11.02 -6.82
N PHE A 68 6.45 11.46 -5.64
CA PHE A 68 5.71 12.69 -5.44
C PHE A 68 6.34 13.47 -4.30
N ASN A 69 6.60 14.75 -4.53
CA ASN A 69 6.71 15.70 -3.43
C ASN A 69 5.32 15.94 -2.81
N ARG A 70 5.30 16.62 -1.66
CA ARG A 70 4.07 16.93 -0.92
C ARG A 70 2.99 17.62 -1.78
N LYS A 71 3.37 18.58 -2.62
CA LYS A 71 2.43 19.33 -3.47
C LYS A 71 1.79 18.42 -4.52
N ASN A 72 2.61 17.64 -5.22
CA ASN A 72 2.16 16.73 -6.28
C ASN A 72 1.35 15.56 -5.72
N PHE A 73 1.70 15.06 -4.53
CA PHE A 73 0.93 14.03 -3.84
C PHE A 73 -0.49 14.52 -3.49
N MET A 74 -0.59 15.74 -2.94
CA MET A 74 -1.88 16.36 -2.65
C MET A 74 -2.69 16.64 -3.93
N ALA A 75 -2.03 17.06 -5.01
CA ALA A 75 -2.67 17.22 -6.32
C ALA A 75 -3.21 15.88 -6.86
N TYR A 76 -2.46 14.79 -6.68
CA TYR A 76 -2.90 13.45 -7.06
C TYR A 76 -4.13 12.99 -6.26
N ILE A 77 -4.16 13.21 -4.93
CA ILE A 77 -5.34 12.92 -4.09
C ILE A 77 -6.57 13.71 -4.58
N LYS A 78 -6.39 15.00 -4.90
CA LYS A 78 -7.47 15.83 -5.47
C LYS A 78 -7.91 15.32 -6.83
N PHE A 79 -6.99 14.87 -7.67
CA PHE A 79 -7.28 14.26 -8.97
C PHE A 79 -8.18 13.02 -8.83
N LEU A 80 -7.85 12.10 -7.92
CA LEU A 80 -8.65 10.90 -7.65
C LEU A 80 -10.03 11.26 -7.07
N THR A 81 -10.06 12.20 -6.11
CA THR A 81 -11.29 12.63 -5.43
C THR A 81 -12.28 13.24 -6.42
N SER A 82 -11.80 14.12 -7.30
CA SER A 82 -12.66 14.76 -8.31
C SER A 82 -13.14 13.77 -9.37
N PHE A 83 -12.33 12.79 -9.77
CA PHE A 83 -12.80 11.70 -10.63
C PHE A 83 -13.91 10.87 -9.97
N LYS A 84 -13.81 10.62 -8.66
CA LYS A 84 -14.83 9.88 -7.93
C LYS A 84 -16.16 10.64 -7.82
N SER A 85 -16.11 11.95 -7.58
CA SER A 85 -17.29 12.79 -7.32
C SER A 85 -18.03 13.23 -8.58
N LEU A 86 -17.32 13.36 -9.69
CA LEU A 86 -17.88 13.80 -10.97
C LEU A 86 -18.14 12.57 -11.84
N ASP A 87 -19.18 12.60 -12.68
CA ASP A 87 -19.45 11.51 -13.65
C ASP A 87 -18.50 11.57 -14.86
N ILE A 88 -17.19 11.58 -14.56
CA ILE A 88 -16.13 11.70 -15.55
C ILE A 88 -15.83 10.32 -16.13
N LYS A 89 -15.85 10.20 -17.47
CA LYS A 89 -15.50 8.96 -18.17
C LYS A 89 -14.00 8.68 -18.19
N TYR A 90 -13.18 9.70 -18.36
CA TYR A 90 -11.73 9.57 -18.51
C TYR A 90 -11.02 10.76 -17.86
N ARG A 91 -9.90 10.49 -17.19
CA ARG A 91 -8.99 11.54 -16.72
C ARG A 91 -7.56 11.03 -16.62
N LYS A 92 -6.61 11.94 -16.80
CA LYS A 92 -5.18 11.65 -16.74
C LYS A 92 -4.48 12.58 -15.76
N PHE A 93 -3.47 12.06 -15.08
CA PHE A 93 -2.58 12.77 -14.19
C PHE A 93 -1.14 12.51 -14.63
N VAL A 94 -0.39 13.56 -14.93
CA VAL A 94 1.02 13.47 -15.33
C VAL A 94 1.89 13.65 -14.10
N VAL A 95 2.87 12.78 -13.93
CA VAL A 95 3.93 12.88 -12.93
C VAL A 95 5.22 13.11 -13.71
N GLU A 96 5.75 14.33 -13.63
CA GLU A 96 6.99 14.71 -14.32
C GLU A 96 8.08 13.66 -14.07
N GLU A 97 8.84 13.30 -15.12
CA GLU A 97 9.92 12.30 -15.09
C GLU A 97 9.51 10.83 -14.84
N PHE A 98 8.29 10.56 -14.31
CA PHE A 98 7.82 9.21 -13.99
C PHE A 98 6.74 8.67 -14.93
N GLY A 99 6.02 9.54 -15.63
CA GLY A 99 5.03 9.17 -16.64
C GLY A 99 3.62 9.64 -16.29
N GLU A 100 2.62 8.79 -16.46
CA GLU A 100 1.21 9.16 -16.30
C GLU A 100 0.36 8.07 -15.65
N ILE A 101 -0.68 8.52 -14.94
CA ILE A 101 -1.73 7.69 -14.36
C ILE A 101 -3.06 8.09 -14.98
N GLU A 102 -3.79 7.10 -15.51
CA GLU A 102 -5.07 7.28 -16.19
C GLU A 102 -6.19 6.58 -15.42
N LEU A 103 -7.34 7.24 -15.33
CA LEU A 103 -8.58 6.66 -14.80
C LEU A 103 -9.63 6.60 -15.91
N VAL A 104 -10.28 5.45 -16.04
CA VAL A 104 -11.37 5.23 -16.99
C VAL A 104 -12.55 4.61 -16.27
N SER A 105 -13.72 5.25 -16.36
CA SER A 105 -14.98 4.68 -15.87
C SER A 105 -15.39 3.56 -16.84
N LEU A 106 -15.40 2.31 -16.37
CA LEU A 106 -15.83 1.17 -17.19
C LEU A 106 -17.36 1.04 -17.14
N ASN A 107 -17.92 1.21 -15.96
CA ASN A 107 -19.36 1.25 -15.71
C ASN A 107 -19.64 1.97 -14.37
N ARG A 108 -20.90 1.97 -13.93
CA ARG A 108 -21.30 2.62 -12.66
C ARG A 108 -20.55 2.09 -11.42
N ARG A 109 -20.06 0.86 -11.44
CA ARG A 109 -19.41 0.20 -10.30
C ARG A 109 -17.89 0.10 -10.42
N MET A 110 -17.36 0.03 -11.64
CA MET A 110 -15.97 -0.33 -11.92
C MET A 110 -15.20 0.77 -12.64
N ILE A 111 -13.93 0.90 -12.27
CA ILE A 111 -12.97 1.86 -12.79
C ILE A 111 -11.71 1.10 -13.17
N LYS A 112 -11.12 1.46 -14.30
CA LYS A 112 -9.77 1.05 -14.68
C LYS A 112 -8.80 2.14 -14.26
N ILE A 113 -7.81 1.80 -13.44
CA ILE A 113 -6.64 2.63 -13.16
C ILE A 113 -5.47 2.07 -13.98
N SER A 114 -4.85 2.92 -14.79
CA SER A 114 -3.69 2.55 -15.60
C SER A 114 -2.51 3.39 -15.20
N SER A 115 -1.34 2.77 -15.10
CA SER A 115 -0.07 3.47 -14.96
C SER A 115 0.76 3.24 -16.20
N LYS A 116 1.35 4.28 -16.74
CA LYS A 116 2.22 4.22 -17.91
C LYS A 116 3.48 5.01 -17.62
N ASN A 117 4.63 4.36 -17.79
CA ASN A 117 5.91 5.05 -17.92
C ASN A 117 6.43 4.83 -19.35
N ASN A 118 7.66 5.28 -19.63
CA ASN A 118 8.24 5.18 -20.98
C ASN A 118 8.37 3.74 -21.49
N CYS A 119 8.41 2.74 -20.60
CA CYS A 119 8.69 1.36 -20.96
C CYS A 119 7.46 0.44 -20.89
N ASN A 120 6.56 0.68 -19.94
CA ASN A 120 5.54 -0.27 -19.54
C ASN A 120 4.20 0.42 -19.26
N LYS A 121 3.11 -0.25 -19.66
CA LYS A 121 1.74 0.12 -19.27
C LYS A 121 1.12 -1.00 -18.44
N LEU A 122 0.72 -0.67 -17.22
CA LEU A 122 -0.01 -1.55 -16.32
C LEU A 122 -1.41 -1.01 -16.10
N PHE A 123 -2.33 -1.90 -15.74
CA PHE A 123 -3.66 -1.49 -15.31
C PHE A 123 -4.21 -2.41 -14.22
N PHE A 124 -5.17 -1.88 -13.46
CA PHE A 124 -6.00 -2.62 -12.53
C PHE A 124 -7.45 -2.23 -12.77
N VAL A 125 -8.36 -3.18 -12.55
CA VAL A 125 -9.78 -2.88 -12.44
C VAL A 125 -10.12 -2.88 -10.96
N ILE A 126 -10.69 -1.77 -10.50
CA ILE A 126 -11.10 -1.57 -9.11
C ILE A 126 -12.55 -1.11 -9.08
N SER A 127 -13.26 -1.48 -8.03
CA SER A 127 -14.58 -0.93 -7.75
C SER A 127 -14.49 0.54 -7.29
N ARG A 128 -15.60 1.26 -7.42
CA ARG A 128 -15.73 2.63 -6.86
C ARG A 128 -15.54 2.66 -5.34
N LYS A 129 -15.89 1.57 -4.64
CA LYS A 129 -15.64 1.42 -3.20
C LYS A 129 -14.14 1.33 -2.92
N GLU A 130 -13.40 0.50 -3.67
CA GLU A 130 -11.94 0.40 -3.54
C GLU A 130 -11.24 1.70 -3.90
N LEU A 131 -11.72 2.46 -4.90
CA LEU A 131 -11.19 3.79 -5.18
C LEU A 131 -11.38 4.73 -3.97
N ALA A 132 -12.53 4.67 -3.29
CA ALA A 132 -12.76 5.46 -2.09
C ALA A 132 -11.80 5.08 -0.96
N SER A 133 -11.60 3.77 -0.72
CA SER A 133 -10.62 3.27 0.24
C SER A 133 -9.20 3.72 -0.12
N TYR A 134 -8.81 3.65 -1.39
CA TYR A 134 -7.51 4.10 -1.87
C TYR A 134 -7.28 5.59 -1.61
N ILE A 135 -8.24 6.45 -1.99
CA ILE A 135 -8.18 7.91 -1.73
C ILE A 135 -8.00 8.18 -0.23
N ASN A 136 -8.77 7.48 0.59
CA ASN A 136 -8.74 7.66 2.02
C ASN A 136 -7.39 7.27 2.64
N ILE A 137 -6.82 6.14 2.20
CA ILE A 137 -5.49 5.71 2.62
C ILE A 137 -4.46 6.77 2.25
N LEU A 138 -4.48 7.29 1.01
CA LEU A 138 -3.57 8.36 0.61
C LEU A 138 -3.72 9.63 1.48
N LYS A 139 -4.94 9.99 1.87
CA LYS A 139 -5.18 11.09 2.81
C LYS A 139 -4.60 10.81 4.20
N SER A 140 -4.79 9.61 4.73
CA SER A 140 -4.20 9.22 6.02
C SER A 140 -2.67 9.27 5.95
N VAL A 141 -2.08 8.69 4.90
CA VAL A 141 -0.64 8.77 4.60
C VAL A 141 -0.17 10.25 4.61
N TYR A 142 -0.88 11.11 3.90
CA TYR A 142 -0.57 12.55 3.89
C TYR A 142 -0.65 13.20 5.29
N LEU A 143 -1.70 12.92 6.07
CA LEU A 143 -1.94 13.53 7.38
C LEU A 143 -1.00 13.02 8.48
N THR A 144 -0.69 11.73 8.50
CA THR A 144 0.24 11.13 9.46
C THR A 144 1.61 11.79 9.39
N GLN A 145 2.04 12.20 8.19
CA GLN A 145 3.29 12.94 7.99
C GLN A 145 3.24 14.40 8.47
N ILE A 146 2.04 14.97 8.66
CA ILE A 146 1.89 16.35 9.14
C ILE A 146 1.81 16.38 10.67
N ASN A 147 1.18 15.37 11.28
CA ASN A 147 0.82 15.39 12.70
C ASN A 147 1.60 14.38 13.57
N ASN A 148 2.61 13.68 13.03
CA ASN A 148 3.38 12.62 13.71
C ASN A 148 2.52 11.59 14.48
N SER A 149 1.26 11.43 14.08
CA SER A 149 0.29 10.57 14.72
C SER A 149 -0.41 9.73 13.65
N PHE A 150 -0.25 8.42 13.75
CA PHE A 150 -0.85 7.45 12.85
C PHE A 150 -2.32 7.26 13.25
N ILE A 151 -3.20 8.18 12.82
CA ILE A 151 -4.64 8.07 13.12
C ILE A 151 -5.27 7.17 12.06
N TYR A 152 -5.28 5.86 12.32
CA TYR A 152 -6.27 4.99 11.69
C TYR A 152 -7.64 5.40 12.24
N TYR A 153 -8.45 6.11 11.45
CA TYR A 153 -9.88 6.18 11.75
C TYR A 153 -10.49 4.81 11.43
N ASP A 154 -11.24 4.24 12.37
CA ASP A 154 -11.88 2.90 12.31
C ASP A 154 -12.76 2.65 11.06
N ASN A 155 -13.05 3.68 10.28
CA ASN A 155 -13.84 3.62 9.05
C ASN A 155 -13.13 3.00 7.83
N TYR A 156 -11.89 2.52 7.98
CA TYR A 156 -11.06 2.06 6.85
C TYR A 156 -10.97 0.55 6.67
N ILE A 157 -11.59 -0.23 7.55
CA ILE A 157 -11.52 -1.68 7.48
C ILE A 157 -12.89 -2.22 7.07
N VAL A 158 -12.95 -2.88 5.92
CA VAL A 158 -14.08 -3.74 5.59
C VAL A 158 -13.74 -5.10 6.20
N ASP A 159 -14.49 -5.47 7.23
CA ASP A 159 -14.25 -6.57 8.19
C ASP A 159 -12.94 -6.44 8.98
N PRO A 160 -12.84 -5.48 9.92
CA PRO A 160 -11.76 -5.50 10.88
C PRO A 160 -11.81 -6.79 11.67
N LEU A 161 -10.70 -7.52 11.65
CA LEU A 161 -10.44 -8.54 12.66
C LEU A 161 -10.68 -7.89 14.01
N SER A 162 -11.63 -8.44 14.75
CA SER A 162 -11.86 -8.12 16.15
C SER A 162 -10.54 -8.20 16.90
N LYS A 163 -10.46 -7.54 18.07
CA LYS A 163 -9.26 -7.62 18.92
C LYS A 163 -8.81 -9.08 19.09
N ARG A 164 -9.78 -9.98 19.33
CA ARG A 164 -9.55 -11.41 19.44
C ARG A 164 -8.94 -12.03 18.18
N GLU A 165 -9.50 -11.75 17.00
CA GLU A 165 -8.98 -12.29 15.74
C GLU A 165 -7.58 -11.73 15.41
N ARG A 166 -7.27 -10.49 15.80
CA ARG A 166 -5.91 -9.93 15.67
C ARG A 166 -4.93 -10.61 16.61
N ASP A 167 -5.34 -10.85 17.85
CA ASP A 167 -4.52 -11.52 18.87
C ASP A 167 -4.27 -12.99 18.46
N GLU A 168 -5.28 -13.68 17.93
CA GLU A 168 -5.16 -15.03 17.36
C GLU A 168 -4.21 -15.06 16.15
N PHE A 169 -4.36 -14.13 15.20
CA PHE A 169 -3.46 -14.04 14.03
C PHE A 169 -2.02 -13.69 14.41
N TYR A 170 -1.81 -12.76 15.34
CA TYR A 170 -0.48 -12.42 15.84
C TYR A 170 0.18 -13.62 16.54
N ARG A 171 -0.60 -14.39 17.31
CA ARG A 171 -0.14 -15.64 17.93
C ARG A 171 0.28 -16.69 16.88
N GLU A 172 -0.50 -16.87 15.82
CA GLU A 172 -0.14 -17.79 14.72
C GLU A 172 1.17 -17.40 14.03
N ILE A 173 1.40 -16.10 13.81
CA ILE A 173 2.67 -15.59 13.27
C ILE A 173 3.83 -15.92 14.20
N LEU A 174 3.70 -15.66 15.51
CA LEU A 174 4.76 -15.95 16.48
C LEU A 174 5.09 -17.46 16.53
N LEU A 175 4.09 -18.34 16.45
CA LEU A 175 4.32 -19.79 16.38
C LEU A 175 5.06 -20.18 15.10
N THR A 176 4.69 -19.63 13.95
CA THR A 176 5.39 -19.87 12.68
C THR A 176 6.85 -19.39 12.74
N LEU A 177 7.10 -18.25 13.39
CA LEU A 177 8.46 -17.72 13.59
C LEU A 177 9.28 -18.56 14.59
N ILE A 178 8.64 -19.23 15.55
CA ILE A 178 9.30 -20.20 16.43
C ILE A 178 9.81 -21.38 15.63
N ASP A 179 8.99 -21.95 14.75
CA ASP A 179 9.40 -23.08 13.91
C ASP A 179 10.60 -22.68 13.04
N GLY A 180 10.55 -21.49 12.42
CA GLY A 180 11.69 -20.95 11.67
C GLY A 180 12.94 -20.71 12.53
N ALA A 181 12.79 -20.27 13.79
CA ALA A 181 13.92 -20.09 14.71
C ALA A 181 14.53 -21.42 15.15
N LEU A 182 13.71 -22.46 15.34
CA LEU A 182 14.15 -23.82 15.65
C LEU A 182 14.90 -24.44 14.47
N ASP A 183 14.36 -24.34 13.26
CA ASP A 183 14.99 -24.81 12.02
C ASP A 183 16.35 -24.13 11.81
N ALA A 184 16.44 -22.83 12.07
CA ALA A 184 17.67 -22.05 11.98
C ALA A 184 18.61 -22.22 13.20
N ARG A 185 18.23 -23.02 14.21
CA ARG A 185 18.95 -23.19 15.48
C ARG A 185 19.28 -21.86 16.18
N ASN A 186 18.45 -20.84 16.00
CA ASN A 186 18.66 -19.49 16.52
C ASN A 186 18.04 -19.33 17.92
N LYS A 187 18.83 -19.65 18.94
CA LYS A 187 18.39 -19.64 20.35
C LYS A 187 17.96 -18.25 20.85
N GLY A 188 18.59 -17.18 20.36
CA GLY A 188 18.26 -15.81 20.77
C GLY A 188 16.89 -15.38 20.25
N LEU A 189 16.63 -15.61 18.96
CA LEU A 189 15.35 -15.33 18.34
C LEU A 189 14.23 -16.18 18.95
N PHE A 190 14.49 -17.48 19.15
CA PHE A 190 13.55 -18.38 19.81
C PHE A 190 13.16 -17.87 21.21
N SER A 191 14.14 -17.53 22.06
CA SER A 191 13.86 -17.04 23.41
C SER A 191 13.10 -15.72 23.42
N TYR A 192 13.36 -14.82 22.47
CA TYR A 192 12.64 -13.57 22.33
C TYR A 192 11.16 -13.80 21.97
N ILE A 193 10.90 -14.64 20.96
CA ILE A 193 9.52 -14.94 20.52
C ILE A 193 8.73 -15.67 21.61
N CYS A 194 9.36 -16.60 22.34
CA CYS A 194 8.71 -17.27 23.47
C CYS A 194 8.31 -16.32 24.60
N ASN A 195 9.08 -15.25 24.83
CA ASN A 195 8.73 -14.24 25.83
C ASN A 195 7.59 -13.33 25.35
N GLU A 196 7.57 -12.95 24.07
CA GLU A 196 6.44 -12.25 23.44
C GLU A 196 5.13 -13.06 23.55
N LEU A 197 5.17 -14.37 23.28
CA LEU A 197 3.98 -15.24 23.42
C LEU A 197 3.43 -15.30 24.85
N LYS A 198 4.26 -15.13 25.88
CA LYS A 198 3.79 -15.13 27.28
C LYS A 198 3.04 -13.85 27.66
N ILE A 199 3.26 -12.76 26.92
CA ILE A 199 2.64 -11.46 27.17
C ILE A 199 1.22 -11.42 26.57
N LEU A 200 0.97 -12.22 25.52
CA LEU A 200 -0.35 -12.43 24.93
C LEU A 200 -1.17 -13.41 25.78
N LYS A 201 -2.03 -12.87 26.65
CA LYS A 201 -3.05 -13.64 27.38
C LYS A 201 -4.37 -13.68 26.62
#